data_AF-A0A8K0DGA0-F1
#
_entry.id   AF-A0A8K0DGA0-F1
#
_cell.length_a   1.000
_cell.length_b   1.000
_cell.length_c   1.000
_cell.angle_alpha   90.00
_cell.angle_beta   90.00
_cell.angle_gamma   90.00
#
_symmetry.space_group_name_H-M   'P 1'
#
loop_
_entity.id
_entity.type
_entity.pdbx_description
1 polymer ?
#
loop_
_entity_poly.entity_id
_entity_poly.type
_entity_poly.pdbx_seq_one_letter_code
_entity_poly.pdbx_strand_id
1 'polypeptide(L)'
;MGKGQAEEYQGKSLDEIDLHLEEELLGNNNDDNPAEISDIDDHYAHLLQKKRRCLVPWTEEQNKLVKEFFKHHKEDKKLPKRNECETLISQQTAALHNKSCLKIKVFVQNIYTNKQKA
;
A
#
# COMPACT_ATOMS: atom_id res chain seq x y z
N MET A 1 -21.55 19.13 -24.30
CA MET A 1 -20.58 19.10 -23.18
C MET A 1 -20.74 17.74 -22.49
N GLY A 2 -19.88 16.77 -22.78
CA GLY A 2 -19.93 15.46 -22.13
C GLY A 2 -19.49 15.58 -20.68
N LYS A 3 -20.31 15.12 -19.73
CA LYS A 3 -19.90 15.03 -18.33
C LYS A 3 -18.89 13.90 -18.23
N GLY A 4 -17.64 14.20 -17.90
CA GLY A 4 -16.61 13.19 -17.70
C GLY A 4 -16.83 12.44 -16.38
N GLN A 5 -16.63 11.13 -16.37
CA GLN A 5 -16.81 10.28 -15.18
C GLN A 5 -15.78 10.55 -14.05
N ALA A 6 -14.85 11.48 -14.24
CA ALA A 6 -13.81 11.83 -13.28
C ALA A 6 -14.36 12.34 -11.93
N GLU A 7 -15.56 12.92 -11.91
CA GLU A 7 -16.20 13.38 -10.67
C GLU A 7 -16.52 12.21 -9.72
N GLU A 8 -16.78 11.01 -10.23
CA GLU A 8 -17.15 9.85 -9.42
C GLU A 8 -15.98 9.29 -8.59
N TYR A 9 -14.75 9.67 -8.94
CA TYR A 9 -13.54 9.21 -8.26
C TYR A 9 -12.93 10.28 -7.35
N GLN A 10 -13.51 11.48 -7.29
CA GLN A 10 -13.05 12.51 -6.37
C GLN A 10 -13.43 12.17 -4.93
N GLY A 11 -12.44 12.09 -4.04
CA GLY A 11 -12.63 11.82 -2.61
C GLY A 11 -12.60 10.34 -2.22
N LYS A 12 -12.60 9.41 -3.20
CA LYS A 12 -12.36 7.97 -2.94
C LYS A 12 -10.87 7.76 -2.66
N SER A 13 -10.56 6.94 -1.66
CA SER A 13 -9.20 6.44 -1.48
C SER A 13 -8.83 5.51 -2.64
N LEU A 14 -7.54 5.37 -2.94
CA LEU A 14 -7.06 4.46 -4.01
C LEU A 14 -7.53 3.00 -3.81
N ASP A 15 -7.91 2.64 -2.59
CA ASP A 15 -8.42 1.32 -2.23
C ASP A 15 -9.93 1.16 -2.50
N GLU A 16 -10.68 2.25 -2.71
CA GLU A 16 -12.13 2.30 -2.99
C GLU A 16 -12.45 2.47 -4.48
N ILE A 17 -11.44 2.71 -5.31
CA ILE A 17 -11.60 2.84 -6.76
C ILE A 17 -11.64 1.43 -7.36
N ASP A 18 -12.85 0.93 -7.57
CA ASP A 18 -13.07 -0.28 -8.37
C ASP A 18 -13.15 0.11 -9.85
N LEU A 19 -12.09 -0.19 -10.61
CA LEU A 19 -12.07 0.00 -12.06
C LEU A 19 -12.65 -1.26 -12.69
N HIS A 20 -13.95 -1.22 -12.95
CA HIS A 20 -14.66 -2.26 -13.69
C HIS A 20 -14.29 -2.16 -15.18
N LEU A 21 -13.07 -2.59 -15.53
CA LEU A 21 -12.54 -2.58 -16.91
C LEU A 21 -13.31 -3.56 -17.83
N GLU A 22 -14.16 -4.40 -17.25
CA GLU A 22 -14.97 -5.41 -17.94
C GLU A 22 -16.09 -4.78 -18.80
N GLU A 23 -16.67 -3.64 -18.38
CA GLU A 23 -17.77 -3.00 -19.10
C GLU A 23 -17.29 -2.26 -20.38
N GLU A 24 -16.06 -1.73 -20.37
CA GLU A 24 -15.47 -1.04 -21.52
C GLU A 24 -14.89 -2.01 -22.58
N LEU A 25 -14.51 -3.24 -22.19
CA LEU A 25 -13.99 -4.24 -23.12
C LEU A 25 -15.08 -5.06 -23.84
N LEU A 26 -16.27 -5.16 -23.26
CA LEU A 26 -17.41 -5.89 -23.86
C LEU A 26 -18.32 -4.97 -24.71
N GLY A 27 -18.07 -3.66 -24.70
CA GLY A 27 -18.75 -2.69 -25.54
C GLY A 27 -18.13 -2.58 -26.92
N ASN A 28 -18.56 -3.47 -27.83
CA ASN A 28 -18.53 -3.37 -29.30
C ASN A 28 -17.77 -4.51 -30.01
N ASN A 29 -18.36 -5.71 -30.03
CA ASN A 29 -18.24 -6.66 -31.14
C ASN A 29 -19.58 -7.36 -31.33
N ASN A 30 -20.42 -6.83 -32.22
CA ASN A 30 -21.43 -7.62 -32.90
C ASN A 30 -20.69 -8.57 -33.86
N ASP A 31 -20.39 -9.78 -33.42
CA ASP A 31 -20.21 -10.92 -34.33
C ASP A 31 -20.52 -12.22 -33.56
N ASP A 32 -21.53 -12.93 -34.04
CA ASP A 32 -22.11 -14.14 -33.47
C ASP A 32 -21.12 -15.31 -33.46
N ASN A 33 -20.56 -15.68 -32.29
CA ASN A 33 -20.20 -17.08 -31.98
C ASN A 33 -19.92 -17.32 -30.47
N PRO A 34 -20.77 -18.06 -29.74
CA PRO A 34 -20.56 -18.37 -28.32
C PRO A 34 -19.73 -19.65 -28.06
N ALA A 35 -18.81 -20.02 -28.96
CA ALA A 35 -18.03 -21.26 -28.84
C ALA A 35 -16.56 -21.01 -28.47
N GLU A 36 -16.18 -21.57 -27.32
CA GLU A 36 -14.82 -21.94 -26.89
C GLU A 36 -13.83 -20.82 -26.53
N ILE A 37 -13.88 -20.41 -25.26
CA ILE A 37 -12.64 -20.07 -24.52
C ILE A 37 -12.51 -21.13 -23.40
N SER A 38 -12.13 -22.35 -23.79
CA SER A 38 -11.99 -23.50 -22.88
C SER A 38 -10.67 -23.56 -22.13
N ASP A 39 -9.72 -22.67 -22.45
CA ASP A 39 -8.37 -22.72 -21.87
C ASP A 39 -7.97 -21.35 -21.34
N ILE A 40 -8.53 -20.98 -20.18
CA ILE A 40 -7.94 -19.92 -19.36
C ILE A 40 -6.65 -20.51 -18.79
N ASP A 41 -5.55 -20.22 -19.49
CA ASP A 41 -4.18 -20.56 -19.09
C ASP A 41 -3.97 -20.19 -17.60
N ASP A 42 -3.41 -21.10 -16.80
CA ASP A 42 -3.10 -20.90 -15.37
C ASP A 42 -2.32 -19.59 -15.13
N HIS A 43 -1.61 -19.14 -16.16
CA HIS A 43 -0.91 -17.86 -16.22
C HIS A 43 -1.82 -16.63 -16.08
N TYR A 44 -3.04 -16.64 -16.64
CA TYR A 44 -4.00 -15.53 -16.56
C TYR A 44 -4.77 -15.47 -15.23
N ALA A 45 -4.98 -16.62 -14.56
CA ALA A 45 -5.59 -16.68 -13.24
C ALA A 45 -4.75 -15.96 -12.16
N HIS A 46 -3.40 -15.98 -12.29
CA HIS A 46 -2.51 -15.29 -11.36
C HIS A 46 -2.55 -13.75 -11.51
N LEU A 47 -2.88 -13.25 -12.70
CA LEU A 47 -3.04 -11.81 -12.97
C LEU A 47 -4.32 -11.25 -12.33
N LEU A 48 -5.37 -12.08 -12.20
CA LEU A 48 -6.66 -11.72 -11.61
C LEU A 48 -6.65 -11.78 -10.08
N GLN A 49 -5.76 -12.55 -9.46
CA GLN A 49 -5.55 -12.52 -8.01
C GLN A 49 -4.71 -11.31 -7.60
N LYS A 50 -5.28 -10.10 -7.70
CA LYS A 50 -4.78 -8.94 -6.96
C LYS A 50 -4.79 -9.27 -5.47
N LYS A 51 -3.66 -9.73 -4.94
CA LYS A 51 -3.49 -9.95 -3.50
C LYS A 51 -3.74 -8.62 -2.80
N ARG A 52 -4.88 -8.53 -2.10
CA ARG A 52 -5.14 -7.42 -1.16
C ARG A 52 -3.93 -7.33 -0.25
N ARG A 53 -3.32 -6.15 -0.18
CA ARG A 53 -2.12 -5.95 0.65
C ARG A 53 -2.51 -6.22 2.11
N CYS A 54 -1.91 -7.24 2.71
CA CYS A 54 -2.05 -7.45 4.16
C CYS A 54 -1.26 -6.36 4.89
N LEU A 55 -1.98 -5.35 5.38
CA LEU A 55 -1.41 -4.33 6.25
C LEU A 55 -1.11 -4.97 7.60
N VAL A 56 0.17 -5.20 7.88
CA VAL A 56 0.60 -5.59 9.23
C VAL A 56 0.64 -4.34 10.10
N PRO A 57 -0.27 -4.20 11.08
CA PRO A 57 -0.27 -3.05 11.97
C PRO A 57 1.03 -2.96 12.75
N TRP A 58 1.32 -1.77 13.28
CA TRP A 58 2.40 -1.58 14.22
C TRP A 58 1.90 -1.90 15.63
N THR A 59 2.61 -2.74 16.36
CA THR A 59 2.29 -2.99 17.77
C THR A 59 2.64 -1.77 18.61
N GLU A 60 2.02 -1.63 19.79
CA GLU A 60 2.31 -0.52 20.70
C GLU A 60 3.79 -0.48 21.13
N GLU A 61 4.38 -1.66 21.37
CA GLU A 61 5.79 -1.80 21.69
C GLU A 61 6.68 -1.31 20.54
N GLN A 62 6.40 -1.74 19.31
CA GLN A 62 7.14 -1.29 18.13
C GLN A 62 7.02 0.23 17.95
N ASN A 63 5.82 0.78 18.14
CA ASN A 63 5.57 2.22 18.06
C ASN A 63 6.38 2.98 19.10
N LYS A 64 6.38 2.53 20.36
CA LYS A 64 7.09 3.19 21.46
C LYS A 64 8.59 3.20 21.20
N LEU A 65 9.17 2.06 20.83
CA LEU A 65 10.61 1.93 20.59
C LEU A 65 11.08 2.83 19.45
N VAL A 66 10.36 2.85 18.32
CA VAL A 66 10.72 3.71 17.19
C VAL A 66 10.57 5.19 17.56
N LYS A 67 9.52 5.56 18.34
CA LYS A 67 9.34 6.95 18.82
C LYS A 67 10.45 7.38 19.77
N GLU A 68 10.86 6.52 20.69
CA GLU A 68 11.93 6.80 21.65
C GLU A 68 13.28 6.95 20.95
N PHE A 69 13.61 6.04 20.01
CA PHE A 69 14.88 6.08 19.28
C PHE A 69 14.98 7.30 18.34
N PHE A 70 13.89 7.65 17.63
CA PHE A 70 13.88 8.77 16.68
C PHE A 70 13.35 10.09 17.28
N LYS A 71 13.31 10.21 18.61
CA LYS A 71 12.80 11.42 19.30
C LYS A 71 13.55 12.68 18.87
N HIS A 72 14.88 12.63 18.82
CA HIS A 72 15.71 13.78 18.40
C HIS A 72 15.54 14.15 16.92
N HIS A 73 15.29 13.16 16.06
CA HIS A 73 15.03 13.41 14.63
C HIS A 73 13.70 14.12 14.37
N LYS A 74 12.74 14.06 15.30
CA LYS A 74 11.47 14.81 15.23
C LYS A 74 11.68 16.32 15.24
N GLU A 75 12.63 16.79 16.05
CA GLU A 75 12.93 18.21 16.20
C GLU A 75 13.64 18.74 14.94
N ASP A 76 14.58 17.95 14.43
CA ASP A 76 15.35 18.30 13.23
C ASP A 76 14.64 18.03 11.90
N LYS A 77 13.45 17.40 11.92
CA LYS A 77 12.72 16.88 10.74
C LYS A 77 13.60 16.07 9.79
N LYS A 78 14.59 15.36 10.35
CA LYS A 78 15.56 14.58 9.57
C LYS A 78 15.01 13.19 9.31
N LEU A 79 15.10 12.74 8.07
CA LEU A 79 14.74 11.38 7.70
C LEU A 79 15.75 10.39 8.31
N PRO A 80 15.28 9.27 8.90
CA PRO A 80 16.16 8.23 9.41
C PRO A 80 17.15 7.75 8.36
N LYS A 81 18.43 7.70 8.72
CA LYS A 81 19.44 7.11 7.83
C LYS A 81 19.31 5.59 7.84
N ARG A 82 19.83 4.97 6.77
CA ARG A 82 19.83 3.51 6.64
C ARG A 82 20.53 2.84 7.83
N ASN A 83 21.72 3.32 8.18
CA ASN A 83 22.52 2.77 9.28
C ASN A 83 21.78 2.84 10.61
N GLU A 84 21.03 3.91 10.87
CA GLU A 84 20.27 4.08 12.12
C GLU A 84 19.11 3.10 12.21
N CYS A 85 18.40 2.88 11.10
CA CYS A 85 17.37 1.87 11.04
C CYS A 85 17.94 0.45 11.20
N GLU A 86 19.08 0.15 10.58
CA GLU A 86 19.73 -1.14 10.72
C GLU A 86 20.19 -1.37 12.16
N THR A 87 20.79 -0.37 12.81
CA THR A 87 21.12 -0.42 14.23
C THR A 87 19.89 -0.68 15.10
N LEU A 88 18.77 0.02 14.85
CA LEU A 88 17.53 -0.18 15.60
C LEU A 88 16.96 -1.59 15.39
N ILE A 89 16.98 -2.09 14.15
CA ILE A 89 16.53 -3.46 13.84
C ILE A 89 17.42 -4.48 14.55
N SER A 90 18.75 -4.31 14.52
CA SER A 90 19.68 -5.22 15.20
C SER A 90 19.48 -5.21 16.71
N GLN A 91 19.39 -4.02 17.32
CA GLN A 91 19.16 -3.87 18.77
C GLN A 91 17.82 -4.48 19.20
N GLN A 92 16.77 -4.23 18.43
CA GLN A 92 15.44 -4.74 18.73
C GLN A 92 14.95 -5.79 17.74
N THR A 93 15.81 -6.75 17.42
CA THR A 93 15.47 -7.83 16.47
C THR A 93 14.22 -8.58 16.94
N ALA A 94 14.05 -8.78 18.24
CA ALA A 94 12.88 -9.44 18.84
C ALA A 94 11.54 -8.81 18.41
N ALA A 95 11.45 -7.47 18.39
CA ALA A 95 10.21 -6.77 18.08
C ALA A 95 10.12 -6.26 16.63
N LEU A 96 11.24 -6.00 15.95
CA LEU A 96 11.28 -5.36 14.64
C LEU A 96 11.75 -6.26 13.47
N HIS A 97 11.99 -7.56 13.69
CA HIS A 97 12.39 -8.47 12.61
C HIS A 97 11.42 -8.49 11.42
N ASN A 98 10.13 -8.21 11.65
CA ASN A 98 9.10 -8.18 10.61
C ASN A 98 8.95 -6.81 9.91
N LYS A 99 9.74 -5.80 10.28
CA LYS A 99 9.68 -4.46 9.71
C LYS A 99 10.98 -4.14 8.98
N SER A 100 10.86 -3.79 7.70
CA SER A 100 12.01 -3.34 6.92
C SER A 100 12.40 -1.90 7.28
N CYS A 101 13.65 -1.53 7.01
CA CYS A 101 14.14 -0.15 7.12
C CYS A 101 13.22 0.86 6.40
N LEU A 102 12.66 0.49 5.24
CA LEU A 102 11.70 1.33 4.51
C LEU A 102 10.40 1.56 5.31
N LYS A 103 9.87 0.51 5.97
CA LYS A 103 8.67 0.65 6.81
C LYS A 103 8.92 1.57 8.00
N ILE A 104 10.10 1.47 8.64
CA ILE A 104 10.51 2.36 9.74
C ILE A 104 10.60 3.80 9.24
N LYS A 105 11.26 4.05 8.10
CA LYS A 105 11.36 5.40 7.50
C LYS A 105 9.99 6.01 7.22
N VAL A 106 9.11 5.26 6.56
CA VAL A 106 7.74 5.72 6.27
C VAL A 106 6.97 6.00 7.55
N PHE A 107 7.11 5.14 8.57
CA PHE A 107 6.47 5.35 9.86
C PHE A 107 6.95 6.62 10.56
N VAL A 108 8.26 6.84 10.61
CA VAL A 108 8.86 8.03 11.20
C VAL A 108 8.46 9.30 10.45
N GLN A 109 8.43 9.26 9.12
CA GLN A 109 7.93 10.37 8.29
C GLN A 109 6.44 10.66 8.53
N ASN A 110 5.61 9.62 8.69
CA ASN A 110 4.20 9.76 9.03
C ASN A 110 3.99 10.39 10.41
N ILE A 111 4.86 10.09 11.37
CA ILE A 111 4.87 10.77 12.69
C ILE A 111 5.17 12.26 12.51
N TYR A 112 6.16 12.63 11.70
CA TYR A 112 6.55 14.04 11.52
C TYR A 112 5.50 14.87 10.80
N THR A 113 4.81 14.24 9.85
CA THR A 113 3.74 14.89 9.08
C THR A 113 2.42 14.97 9.85
N ASN A 114 2.39 14.56 11.13
CA ASN A 114 1.20 14.56 12.00
C ASN A 114 -0.04 13.87 11.39
N LYS A 115 0.16 12.97 10.43
CA LYS A 115 -0.91 12.17 9.80
C LYS A 115 -1.36 10.99 10.68
N GLN A 116 -1.13 11.04 12.00
CA GLN A 116 -1.71 10.04 12.88
C GLN A 116 -3.22 10.27 12.87
N LYS A 117 -3.99 9.33 12.30
CA LYS A 117 -5.43 9.29 12.51
C LYS A 117 -5.65 9.18 14.02
N ALA A 118 -6.43 10.11 14.56
CA ALA A 118 -6.96 10.06 15.92
C ALA A 118 -7.81 8.80 16.11
#